data_AF-A0A0L0LMF9-F1
#
_entry.id   AF-A0A0L0LMF9-F1
#
_cell.length_a   1.000
_cell.length_b   1.000
_cell.length_c   1.000
_cell.angle_alpha   90.00
_cell.angle_beta   90.00
_cell.angle_gamma   90.00
#
_symmetry.space_group_name_H-M   'P 1'
#
loop_
_entity.id
_entity.type
_entity.pdbx_description
1 polymer ?
#
loop_
_entity_poly.entity_id
_entity_poly.type
_entity_poly.pdbx_seq_one_letter_code
_entity_poly.pdbx_strand_id
1 'polypeptide(L)'
;MTALLPKLLLLLPYLGVAVLTLVISDFLLRIRERSTSSAEFLAGNNAIGLRRGGFLLGTLIGFSGILVGESSGNLTADLIVTAEYAGLLIVMMQIALLVNDALVLPNVANSSAVKGGNSAVAATEVGSMVATGLIAHAAIGGANGGMLPVIAFFALGQLALVFMAWSFSLVHGKAALVKEVEAGNLSAGVIMGAKFWAFGLIIAMAAGGQFTGWAEDLTAFGITAAAGLLFLYIAGWLVDFLIVRWQTLEQMVSTKNVASALAYGGGQVGMAYAVSVLVF
;
A
#
# COMPACT_ATOMS: atom_id res chain seq x y z
N MET A 1 -4.67 -2.12 36.99
CA MET A 1 -5.06 -0.78 36.47
C MET A 1 -4.01 0.31 36.69
N THR A 2 -3.20 0.25 37.75
CA THR A 2 -2.22 1.29 38.14
C THR A 2 -1.02 1.48 37.18
N ALA A 3 -0.74 0.55 36.26
CA ALA A 3 0.36 0.65 35.29
C ALA A 3 -0.08 1.03 33.86
N LEU A 4 -1.39 1.13 33.59
CA LEU A 4 -1.93 1.38 32.25
C LEU A 4 -2.02 2.88 31.93
N LEU A 5 -2.45 3.68 32.90
CA LEU A 5 -2.65 5.12 32.73
C LEU A 5 -1.34 5.86 32.34
N PRO A 6 -0.19 5.62 32.99
CA PRO A 6 1.06 6.27 32.58
C PRO A 6 1.51 5.91 31.16
N LYS A 7 1.31 4.65 30.74
CA LYS A 7 1.63 4.20 29.38
C LYS A 7 0.74 4.88 28.33
N LEU A 8 -0.55 5.03 28.62
CA LEU A 8 -1.49 5.71 27.71
C LEU A 8 -1.15 7.19 27.57
N LEU A 9 -0.75 7.87 28.65
CA LEU A 9 -0.34 9.27 28.61
C LEU A 9 0.93 9.48 27.76
N LEU A 10 1.87 8.53 27.80
CA LEU A 10 3.08 8.57 26.97
C LEU A 10 2.79 8.39 25.47
N LEU A 11 1.64 7.82 25.08
CA LEU A 11 1.26 7.68 23.68
C LEU A 11 0.69 8.96 23.07
N LEU A 12 0.21 9.91 23.90
CA LEU A 12 -0.45 11.13 23.40
C LEU A 12 0.45 11.99 22.51
N PRO A 13 1.74 12.23 22.84
CA PRO A 13 2.65 12.97 21.97
C PRO A 13 2.86 12.29 20.61
N TYR A 14 3.05 10.96 20.59
CA TYR A 14 3.19 10.18 19.36
C TYR A 14 1.91 10.20 18.52
N LEU A 15 0.74 10.13 19.16
CA LEU A 15 -0.55 10.33 18.50
C LEU A 15 -0.64 11.73 17.87
N GLY A 16 -0.13 12.76 18.56
CA GLY A 16 -0.02 14.11 18.01
C GLY A 16 0.78 14.14 16.71
N VAL A 17 1.95 13.49 16.68
CA VAL A 17 2.77 13.38 15.46
C VAL A 17 2.06 12.57 14.37
N ALA A 18 1.36 11.48 14.73
CA ALA A 18 0.57 10.69 13.77
C ALA A 18 -0.54 11.52 13.13
N VAL A 19 -1.28 12.30 13.93
CA VAL A 19 -2.34 13.19 13.45
C VAL A 19 -1.77 14.28 12.54
N LEU A 20 -0.64 14.90 12.92
CA LEU A 20 0.04 15.88 12.07
C LEU A 20 0.48 15.25 10.74
N THR A 21 1.03 14.03 10.78
CA THR A 21 1.43 13.27 9.59
C THR A 21 0.24 13.08 8.64
N LEU A 22 -0.93 12.68 9.18
CA LEU A 22 -2.15 12.54 8.38
C LEU A 22 -2.60 13.88 7.80
N VAL A 23 -2.66 14.93 8.61
CA VAL A 23 -3.14 16.25 8.17
C VAL A 23 -2.26 16.82 7.07
N ILE A 24 -0.94 16.71 7.20
CA ILE A 24 0.02 17.18 6.19
C ILE A 24 -0.09 16.33 4.92
N SER A 25 -0.09 15.00 5.04
CA SER A 25 -0.20 14.10 3.88
C SER A 25 -1.49 14.35 3.10
N ASP A 26 -2.61 14.49 3.83
CA ASP A 26 -3.92 14.84 3.27
C ASP A 26 -3.92 16.19 2.55
N PHE A 27 -3.29 17.20 3.16
CA PHE A 27 -3.17 18.51 2.56
C PHE A 27 -2.38 18.47 1.25
N LEU A 28 -1.27 17.73 1.21
CA LEU A 28 -0.47 17.54 -0.01
C LEU A 28 -1.24 16.78 -1.10
N LEU A 29 -2.02 15.76 -0.72
CA LEU A 29 -2.91 15.06 -1.64
C LEU A 29 -3.94 16.02 -2.28
N ARG A 30 -4.57 16.88 -1.47
CA ARG A 30 -5.53 17.88 -1.97
C ARG A 30 -4.91 18.88 -2.93
N ILE A 31 -3.69 19.35 -2.66
CA ILE A 31 -2.94 20.22 -3.58
C ILE A 31 -2.74 19.51 -4.93
N ARG A 32 -2.29 18.25 -4.89
CA ARG A 32 -2.06 17.45 -6.10
C ARG A 32 -3.33 17.28 -6.93
N GLU A 33 -4.44 17.00 -6.27
CA GLU A 33 -5.72 16.82 -6.93
C GLU A 33 -6.24 18.12 -7.56
N ARG A 34 -5.69 19.31 -7.20
CA ARG A 34 -6.25 20.62 -7.59
C ARG A 34 -7.75 20.69 -7.32
N SER A 35 -8.20 20.09 -6.22
CA SER A 35 -9.62 20.06 -5.83
C SER A 35 -9.83 20.94 -4.61
N THR A 36 -10.87 21.78 -4.65
CA THR A 36 -11.51 22.27 -3.43
C THR A 36 -12.38 21.13 -2.87
N SER A 37 -11.73 20.06 -2.38
CA SER A 37 -12.32 18.73 -2.12
C SER A 37 -13.57 18.72 -1.24
N SER A 38 -13.87 19.80 -0.51
CA SER A 38 -15.09 19.93 0.28
C SER A 38 -16.36 19.78 -0.57
N ALA A 39 -16.43 20.38 -1.76
CA ALA A 39 -17.67 20.36 -2.55
C ALA A 39 -17.93 18.99 -3.19
N GLU A 40 -16.91 18.34 -3.75
CA GLU A 40 -17.04 17.03 -4.41
C GLU A 40 -17.26 15.89 -3.41
N PHE A 41 -16.63 15.98 -2.22
CA PHE A 41 -16.85 15.03 -1.13
C PHE A 41 -18.25 15.18 -0.53
N LEU A 42 -18.71 16.43 -0.31
CA LEU A 42 -20.09 16.71 0.13
C LEU A 42 -21.13 16.35 -0.94
N ALA A 43 -20.75 16.32 -2.21
CA ALA A 43 -21.58 15.82 -3.31
C ALA A 43 -21.65 14.28 -3.39
N GLY A 44 -20.93 13.55 -2.52
CA GLY A 44 -21.01 12.08 -2.43
C GLY A 44 -20.17 11.33 -3.46
N ASN A 45 -19.06 11.91 -3.95
CA ASN A 45 -18.16 11.18 -4.85
C ASN A 45 -17.38 10.08 -4.09
N ASN A 46 -17.85 8.84 -4.24
CA ASN A 46 -17.25 7.65 -3.62
C ASN A 46 -15.79 7.42 -4.02
N ALA A 47 -15.38 7.78 -5.25
CA ALA A 47 -14.01 7.57 -5.70
C ALA A 47 -13.01 8.44 -4.92
N ILE A 48 -13.36 9.71 -4.67
CA ILE A 48 -12.54 10.61 -3.84
C ILE A 48 -12.45 10.06 -2.41
N GLY A 49 -13.59 9.61 -1.86
CA GLY A 49 -13.64 9.00 -0.53
C GLY A 49 -12.75 7.76 -0.41
N LEU A 50 -12.80 6.87 -1.40
CA LEU A 50 -11.97 5.66 -1.46
C LEU A 50 -10.48 6.01 -1.55
N ARG A 51 -10.06 6.85 -2.51
CA ARG A 51 -8.67 7.25 -2.68
C ARG A 51 -8.10 7.87 -1.41
N ARG A 52 -8.82 8.84 -0.83
CA ARG A 52 -8.42 9.53 0.41
C ARG A 52 -8.35 8.56 1.59
N GLY A 53 -9.37 7.72 1.77
CA GLY A 53 -9.40 6.72 2.84
C GLY A 53 -8.24 5.73 2.74
N GLY A 54 -7.98 5.19 1.54
CA GLY A 54 -6.87 4.27 1.30
C GLY A 54 -5.50 4.91 1.49
N PHE A 55 -5.32 6.16 1.05
CA PHE A 55 -4.09 6.91 1.25
C PHE A 55 -3.80 7.19 2.73
N LEU A 56 -4.80 7.61 3.51
CA LEU A 56 -4.67 7.84 4.94
C LEU A 56 -4.41 6.52 5.69
N LEU A 57 -5.09 5.43 5.31
CA LEU A 57 -4.86 4.11 5.88
C LEU A 57 -3.42 3.63 5.62
N GLY A 58 -2.95 3.71 4.37
CA GLY A 58 -1.58 3.36 4.00
C GLY A 58 -0.55 4.20 4.77
N THR A 59 -0.81 5.50 4.90
CA THR A 59 0.07 6.42 5.67
C THR A 59 0.16 6.00 7.14
N LEU A 60 -0.96 5.66 7.79
CA LEU A 60 -0.94 5.19 9.17
C LEU A 60 -0.29 3.81 9.33
N ILE A 61 -0.44 2.91 8.36
CA ILE A 61 0.27 1.63 8.36
C ILE A 61 1.78 1.92 8.32
N GLY A 62 2.25 2.76 7.41
CA GLY A 62 3.66 3.17 7.36
C GLY A 62 4.14 3.83 8.65
N PHE A 63 3.31 4.72 9.22
CA PHE A 63 3.60 5.40 10.49
C PHE A 63 3.79 4.41 11.64
N SER A 64 3.04 3.30 11.65
CA SER A 64 3.20 2.30 12.70
C SER A 64 4.60 1.66 12.72
N GLY A 65 5.37 1.70 11.62
CA GLY A 65 6.77 1.26 11.61
C GLY A 65 7.68 2.16 12.44
N ILE A 66 7.37 3.46 12.51
CA ILE A 66 8.07 4.43 13.36
C ILE A 66 7.88 4.08 14.84
N LEU A 67 6.70 3.55 15.21
CA LEU A 67 6.34 3.23 16.58
C LEU A 67 6.95 1.93 17.10
N VAL A 68 7.45 1.06 16.21
CA VAL A 68 8.10 -0.22 16.57
C VAL A 68 9.58 -0.02 16.94
N GLY A 69 10.16 1.15 16.62
CA GLY A 69 11.55 1.47 16.92
C GLY A 69 11.89 1.44 18.41
N GLU A 70 13.16 1.20 18.72
CA GLU A 70 13.66 1.20 20.10
C GLU A 70 13.64 2.62 20.70
N SER A 71 13.15 2.74 21.93
CA SER A 71 13.16 4.00 22.67
C SER A 71 14.53 4.26 23.30
N SER A 72 15.02 5.49 23.19
CA SER A 72 16.24 5.95 23.87
C SER A 72 16.05 6.15 25.38
N GLY A 73 14.83 6.01 25.89
CA GLY A 73 14.45 6.38 27.25
C GLY A 73 14.29 7.90 27.46
N ASN A 74 14.57 8.72 26.44
CA ASN A 74 14.37 10.16 26.44
C ASN A 74 13.24 10.54 25.48
N LEU A 75 12.10 10.96 26.05
CA LEU A 75 10.91 11.31 25.28
C LEU A 75 11.15 12.39 24.22
N THR A 76 11.95 13.41 24.53
CA THR A 76 12.22 14.49 23.57
C THR A 76 13.05 13.99 22.40
N ALA A 77 14.08 13.17 22.65
CA ALA A 77 14.90 12.57 21.61
C ALA A 77 14.05 11.63 20.72
N ASP A 78 13.23 10.78 21.33
CA ASP A 78 12.36 9.84 20.62
C ASP A 78 11.34 10.59 19.74
N LEU A 79 10.79 11.71 20.22
CA LEU A 79 9.86 12.54 19.43
C LEU A 79 10.53 13.24 18.25
N ILE A 80 11.80 13.65 18.38
CA ILE A 80 12.57 14.23 17.27
C ILE A 80 12.76 13.16 16.19
N VAL A 81 13.23 11.96 16.55
CA VAL A 81 13.41 10.84 15.61
C VAL A 81 12.08 10.45 14.98
N THR A 82 11.00 10.41 15.77
CA THR A 82 9.64 10.15 15.26
C THR A 82 9.23 11.19 14.21
N ALA A 83 9.48 12.47 14.47
CA ALA A 83 9.15 13.56 13.54
C ALA A 83 9.99 13.50 12.25
N GLU A 84 11.27 13.11 12.34
CA GLU A 84 12.15 12.92 11.18
C GLU A 84 11.64 11.80 10.27
N TYR A 85 11.36 10.62 10.82
CA TYR A 85 10.81 9.51 10.04
C TYR A 85 9.39 9.77 9.56
N ALA A 86 8.58 10.53 10.30
CA ALA A 86 7.27 10.98 9.82
C ALA A 86 7.41 11.90 8.60
N GLY A 87 8.36 12.83 8.62
CA GLY A 87 8.69 13.68 7.48
C GLY A 87 9.12 12.86 6.26
N LEU A 88 10.00 11.88 6.46
CA LEU A 88 10.44 10.96 5.42
C LEU A 88 9.26 10.13 4.85
N LEU A 89 8.40 9.58 5.72
CA LEU A 89 7.21 8.83 5.33
C LEU A 89 6.27 9.67 4.46
N ILE A 90 6.02 10.94 4.82
CA ILE A 90 5.19 11.85 4.01
C ILE A 90 5.75 11.93 2.59
N VAL A 91 7.06 12.17 2.46
CA VAL A 91 7.72 12.26 1.15
C VAL A 91 7.60 10.95 0.37
N MET A 92 7.85 9.82 1.03
CA MET A 92 7.73 8.47 0.44
C MET A 92 6.32 8.20 -0.10
N MET A 93 5.28 8.51 0.68
CA MET A 93 3.88 8.33 0.27
C MET A 93 3.52 9.23 -0.93
N GLN A 94 4.02 10.47 -0.99
CA GLN A 94 3.80 11.35 -2.14
C GLN A 94 4.50 10.84 -3.41
N ILE A 95 5.73 10.33 -3.28
CA ILE A 95 6.47 9.72 -4.39
C ILE A 95 5.74 8.48 -4.89
N ALA A 96 5.23 7.61 -4.00
CA ALA A 96 4.49 6.42 -4.38
C ALA A 96 3.23 6.75 -5.20
N LEU A 97 2.51 7.81 -4.83
CA LEU A 97 1.40 8.29 -5.67
C LEU A 97 1.89 8.72 -7.06
N LEU A 98 3.05 9.38 -7.20
CA LEU A 98 3.60 9.76 -8.52
C LEU A 98 3.99 8.53 -9.34
N VAL A 99 4.61 7.53 -8.70
CA VAL A 99 4.94 6.24 -9.32
C VAL A 99 3.68 5.54 -9.84
N ASN A 100 2.59 5.58 -9.08
CA ASN A 100 1.31 5.02 -9.50
C ASN A 100 0.77 5.65 -10.79
N ASP A 101 0.72 6.98 -10.83
CA ASP A 101 0.21 7.72 -12.00
C ASP A 101 1.10 7.47 -13.23
N ALA A 102 2.42 7.39 -13.04
CA ALA A 102 3.36 7.28 -14.14
C ALA A 102 3.55 5.84 -14.67
N LEU A 103 3.59 4.84 -13.77
CA LEU A 103 4.07 3.49 -14.10
C LEU A 103 3.03 2.39 -13.88
N VAL A 104 2.08 2.59 -12.96
CA VAL A 104 1.03 1.60 -12.68
C VAL A 104 -0.20 1.80 -13.58
N LEU A 105 -0.66 3.04 -13.72
CA LEU A 105 -1.76 3.43 -14.60
C LEU A 105 -1.33 4.49 -15.64
N PRO A 106 -0.34 4.19 -16.52
CA PRO A 106 0.37 5.19 -17.34
C PRO A 106 -0.50 6.00 -18.31
N ASN A 107 -1.67 5.50 -18.68
CA ASN A 107 -2.59 6.18 -19.61
C ASN A 107 -3.76 6.87 -18.92
N VAL A 108 -3.84 6.78 -17.59
CA VAL A 108 -4.95 7.32 -16.81
C VAL A 108 -4.46 8.54 -16.05
N ALA A 109 -5.10 9.68 -16.26
CA ALA A 109 -4.93 10.83 -15.39
C ALA A 109 -5.67 10.56 -14.06
N ASN A 110 -5.04 9.83 -13.14
CA ASN A 110 -5.70 9.26 -11.97
C ASN A 110 -6.50 10.29 -11.16
N SER A 111 -5.91 11.45 -10.86
CA SER A 111 -6.62 12.52 -10.13
C SER A 111 -7.86 13.02 -10.88
N SER A 112 -7.80 13.16 -12.21
CA SER A 112 -8.95 13.54 -13.03
C SER A 112 -10.00 12.43 -13.10
N ALA A 113 -9.57 11.17 -13.21
CA ALA A 113 -10.47 10.02 -13.24
C ALA A 113 -11.25 9.87 -11.92
N VAL A 114 -10.56 10.02 -10.78
CA VAL A 114 -11.18 9.97 -9.45
C VAL A 114 -12.13 11.15 -9.22
N LYS A 115 -11.76 12.35 -9.66
CA LYS A 115 -12.68 13.50 -9.71
C LYS A 115 -13.93 13.24 -10.55
N GLY A 116 -13.77 12.55 -11.68
CA GLY A 116 -14.87 12.09 -12.53
C GLY A 116 -15.69 10.93 -11.96
N GLY A 117 -15.40 10.47 -10.74
CA GLY A 117 -16.15 9.40 -10.07
C GLY A 117 -15.70 7.98 -10.40
N ASN A 118 -14.54 7.81 -11.07
CA ASN A 118 -14.00 6.48 -11.38
C ASN A 118 -13.51 5.78 -10.10
N SER A 119 -14.40 4.97 -9.52
CA SER A 119 -14.11 4.20 -8.31
C SER A 119 -13.15 3.02 -8.55
N ALA A 120 -12.95 2.59 -9.80
CA ALA A 120 -12.00 1.52 -10.13
C ALA A 120 -10.54 1.99 -9.98
N VAL A 121 -10.25 3.21 -10.44
CA VAL A 121 -8.95 3.86 -10.22
C VAL A 121 -8.71 4.03 -8.73
N ALA A 122 -9.70 4.55 -8.00
CA ALA A 122 -9.60 4.72 -6.55
C ALA A 122 -9.37 3.39 -5.81
N ALA A 123 -10.08 2.32 -6.16
CA ALA A 123 -9.90 0.99 -5.55
C ALA A 123 -8.50 0.40 -5.82
N THR A 124 -7.96 0.62 -7.03
CA THR A 124 -6.57 0.25 -7.37
C THR A 124 -5.59 1.01 -6.49
N GLU A 125 -5.78 2.33 -6.36
CA GLU A 125 -4.92 3.19 -5.56
C GLU A 125 -4.98 2.83 -4.06
N VAL A 126 -6.15 2.48 -3.52
CA VAL A 126 -6.26 2.00 -2.12
C VAL A 126 -5.30 0.83 -1.89
N GLY A 127 -5.37 -0.20 -2.74
CA GLY A 127 -4.50 -1.37 -2.59
C GLY A 127 -3.01 -1.04 -2.69
N SER A 128 -2.63 -0.22 -3.67
CA SER A 128 -1.23 0.21 -3.86
C SER A 128 -0.70 1.12 -2.73
N MET A 129 -1.54 1.98 -2.14
CA MET A 129 -1.14 2.85 -1.04
C MET A 129 -1.07 2.09 0.28
N VAL A 130 -1.94 1.11 0.49
CA VAL A 130 -1.82 0.18 1.62
C VAL A 130 -0.54 -0.65 1.47
N ALA A 131 -0.25 -1.18 0.28
CA ALA A 131 1.01 -1.89 0.00
C ALA A 131 2.24 -1.02 0.25
N THR A 132 2.21 0.23 -0.22
CA THR A 132 3.26 1.23 0.04
C THR A 132 3.44 1.49 1.54
N GLY A 133 2.34 1.62 2.27
CA GLY A 133 2.35 1.75 3.73
C GLY A 133 2.99 0.56 4.43
N LEU A 134 2.67 -0.67 4.01
CA LEU A 134 3.27 -1.90 4.55
C LEU A 134 4.78 -1.96 4.28
N ILE A 135 5.22 -1.57 3.09
CA ILE A 135 6.64 -1.51 2.73
C ILE A 135 7.37 -0.45 3.55
N ALA A 136 6.78 0.74 3.69
CA ALA A 136 7.34 1.81 4.50
C ALA A 136 7.40 1.42 5.99
N HIS A 137 6.36 0.76 6.49
CA HIS A 137 6.33 0.21 7.85
C HIS A 137 7.53 -0.70 8.10
N ALA A 138 7.74 -1.67 7.22
CA ALA A 138 8.81 -2.65 7.38
C ALA A 138 10.20 -2.02 7.22
N ALA A 139 10.39 -1.16 6.21
CA ALA A 139 11.66 -0.49 5.99
C ALA A 139 12.04 0.42 7.16
N ILE A 140 11.09 1.20 7.69
CA ILE A 140 11.33 2.07 8.86
C ILE A 140 11.51 1.24 10.13
N GLY A 141 10.70 0.21 10.34
CA GLY A 141 10.81 -0.66 11.52
C GLY A 141 12.11 -1.44 11.60
N GLY A 142 12.77 -1.69 10.47
CA GLY A 142 14.10 -2.32 10.36
C GLY A 142 15.28 -1.35 10.36
N ALA A 143 15.06 -0.06 10.63
CA ALA A 143 16.02 1.04 10.38
C ALA A 143 17.24 1.12 11.32
N ASN A 144 17.77 -0.02 11.79
CA ASN A 144 18.98 -0.07 12.60
C ASN A 144 20.22 0.42 11.84
N GLY A 145 20.17 0.40 10.50
CA GLY A 145 21.21 0.92 9.60
C GLY A 145 21.04 2.40 9.20
N GLY A 146 20.09 3.13 9.80
CA GLY A 146 19.80 4.53 9.50
C GLY A 146 18.90 4.74 8.26
N MET A 147 18.76 5.99 7.81
CA MET A 147 17.80 6.36 6.76
C MET A 147 18.12 5.81 5.36
N LEU A 148 19.40 5.53 5.04
CA LEU A 148 19.79 5.12 3.70
C LEU A 148 19.22 3.74 3.32
N PRO A 149 19.34 2.68 4.16
CA PRO A 149 18.62 1.42 3.94
C PRO A 149 17.11 1.61 3.81
N VAL A 150 16.48 2.45 4.65
CA VAL A 150 15.03 2.72 4.57
C VAL A 150 14.63 3.23 3.20
N ILE A 151 15.35 4.23 2.68
CA ILE A 151 15.09 4.81 1.37
C ILE A 151 15.32 3.78 0.26
N ALA A 152 16.39 3.00 0.34
CA ALA A 152 16.74 2.00 -0.67
C ALA A 152 15.70 0.87 -0.74
N PHE A 153 15.34 0.25 0.39
CA PHE A 153 14.36 -0.84 0.43
C PHE A 153 12.94 -0.38 0.13
N PHE A 154 12.59 0.86 0.50
CA PHE A 154 11.35 1.45 0.02
C PHE A 154 11.34 1.61 -1.50
N ALA A 155 12.40 2.16 -2.09
CA ALA A 155 12.50 2.33 -3.54
C ALA A 155 12.41 0.98 -4.27
N LEU A 156 13.12 -0.04 -3.77
CA LEU A 156 13.04 -1.41 -4.29
C LEU A 156 11.63 -1.99 -4.14
N GLY A 157 10.94 -1.72 -3.03
CA GLY A 157 9.56 -2.12 -2.83
C GLY A 157 8.61 -1.47 -3.84
N GLN A 158 8.77 -0.16 -4.10
CA GLN A 158 8.00 0.52 -5.14
C GLN A 158 8.27 -0.06 -6.54
N LEU A 159 9.54 -0.37 -6.85
CA LEU A 159 9.90 -1.05 -8.09
C LEU A 159 9.27 -2.44 -8.20
N ALA A 160 9.20 -3.19 -7.09
CA ALA A 160 8.52 -4.47 -7.04
C ALA A 160 7.02 -4.33 -7.33
N LEU A 161 6.33 -3.34 -6.73
CA LEU A 161 4.91 -3.08 -7.02
C LEU A 161 4.68 -2.74 -8.50
N VAL A 162 5.55 -1.91 -9.09
CA VAL A 162 5.51 -1.60 -10.54
C VAL A 162 5.71 -2.87 -11.37
N PHE A 163 6.70 -3.69 -11.01
CA PHE A 163 6.96 -4.95 -11.70
C PHE A 163 5.79 -5.93 -11.59
N MET A 164 5.11 -5.98 -10.45
CA MET A 164 3.89 -6.78 -10.28
C MET A 164 2.80 -6.32 -11.25
N ALA A 165 2.55 -5.01 -11.34
CA ALA A 165 1.59 -4.45 -12.29
C ALA A 165 1.93 -4.84 -13.75
N TRP A 166 3.21 -4.73 -14.12
CA TRP A 166 3.68 -5.10 -15.45
C TRP A 166 3.64 -6.60 -15.72
N SER A 167 3.97 -7.43 -14.72
CA SER A 167 3.94 -8.88 -14.85
C SER A 167 2.52 -9.37 -15.17
N PHE A 168 1.51 -8.75 -14.56
CA PHE A 168 0.12 -9.08 -14.83
C PHE A 168 -0.24 -8.77 -16.30
N SER A 169 0.19 -7.60 -16.78
CA SER A 169 0.11 -7.18 -18.17
C SER A 169 0.85 -8.13 -19.14
N LEU A 170 1.89 -8.84 -18.71
CA LEU A 170 2.56 -9.84 -19.55
C LEU A 170 1.77 -11.15 -19.60
N VAL A 171 1.21 -11.61 -18.48
CA VAL A 171 0.52 -12.90 -18.38
C VAL A 171 -0.88 -12.85 -19.01
N HIS A 172 -1.65 -11.78 -18.76
CA HIS A 172 -3.06 -11.67 -19.20
C HIS A 172 -3.23 -10.69 -20.38
N GLY A 173 -2.12 -10.31 -21.03
CA GLY A 173 -2.09 -9.27 -22.05
C GLY A 173 -2.11 -7.86 -21.45
N LYS A 174 -1.45 -6.93 -22.15
CA LYS A 174 -0.92 -5.70 -21.51
C LYS A 174 -1.94 -4.75 -20.88
N ALA A 175 -3.22 -4.91 -21.18
CA ALA A 175 -4.17 -3.85 -20.95
C ALA A 175 -5.59 -4.31 -20.61
N ALA A 176 -5.84 -5.60 -20.31
CA ALA A 176 -7.20 -6.01 -19.95
C ALA A 176 -7.63 -5.34 -18.64
N LEU A 177 -6.94 -5.59 -17.51
CA LEU A 177 -7.31 -4.94 -16.24
C LEU A 177 -7.11 -3.42 -16.24
N VAL A 178 -5.99 -2.91 -16.78
CA VAL A 178 -5.75 -1.46 -16.78
C VAL A 178 -6.76 -0.71 -17.64
N LYS A 179 -7.13 -1.21 -18.83
CA LYS A 179 -8.20 -0.58 -19.63
C LYS A 179 -9.56 -0.71 -18.95
N GLU A 180 -9.83 -1.81 -18.27
CA GLU A 180 -11.07 -1.98 -17.53
C GLU A 180 -11.14 -1.02 -16.34
N VAL A 181 -10.03 -0.79 -15.64
CA VAL A 181 -9.90 0.25 -14.61
C VAL A 181 -10.10 1.65 -15.20
N GLU A 182 -9.47 1.94 -16.33
CA GLU A 182 -9.67 3.20 -17.08
C GLU A 182 -11.14 3.40 -17.47
N ALA A 183 -11.81 2.34 -17.92
CA ALA A 183 -13.23 2.31 -18.27
C ALA A 183 -14.19 2.31 -17.06
N GLY A 184 -13.68 2.43 -15.84
CA GLY A 184 -14.48 2.53 -14.62
C GLY A 184 -15.02 1.21 -14.10
N ASN A 185 -14.45 0.08 -14.51
CA ASN A 185 -14.85 -1.24 -14.03
C ASN A 185 -14.32 -1.48 -12.61
N LEU A 186 -15.19 -1.26 -11.61
CA LEU A 186 -14.82 -1.41 -10.20
C LEU A 186 -14.32 -2.82 -9.86
N SER A 187 -14.82 -3.87 -10.51
CA SER A 187 -14.36 -5.24 -10.27
C SER A 187 -12.87 -5.40 -10.62
N ALA A 188 -12.44 -4.82 -11.75
CA ALA A 188 -11.03 -4.81 -12.17
C ALA A 188 -10.17 -4.01 -11.17
N GLY A 189 -10.67 -2.87 -10.71
CA GLY A 189 -9.98 -2.05 -9.70
C GLY A 189 -9.81 -2.76 -8.36
N VAL A 190 -10.83 -3.47 -7.90
CA VAL A 190 -10.77 -4.30 -6.68
C VAL A 190 -9.75 -5.42 -6.82
N ILE A 191 -9.75 -6.14 -7.94
CA ILE A 191 -8.79 -7.23 -8.22
C ILE A 191 -7.36 -6.67 -8.23
N MET A 192 -7.13 -5.56 -8.93
CA MET A 192 -5.80 -4.95 -9.03
C MET A 192 -5.33 -4.41 -7.67
N GLY A 193 -6.20 -3.73 -6.93
CA GLY A 193 -5.92 -3.27 -5.56
C GLY A 193 -5.59 -4.42 -4.60
N ALA A 194 -6.36 -5.50 -4.63
CA ALA A 194 -6.10 -6.68 -3.80
C ALA A 194 -4.75 -7.34 -4.12
N LYS A 195 -4.36 -7.40 -5.40
CA LYS A 195 -3.03 -7.89 -5.81
C LYS A 195 -1.90 -7.01 -5.28
N PHE A 196 -2.04 -5.69 -5.33
CA PHE A 196 -1.08 -4.78 -4.70
C PHE A 196 -0.96 -5.04 -3.21
N TRP A 197 -2.09 -5.10 -2.51
CA TRP A 197 -2.08 -5.32 -1.06
C TRP A 197 -1.43 -6.67 -0.71
N ALA A 198 -1.86 -7.76 -1.34
CA ALA A 198 -1.30 -9.09 -1.13
C ALA A 198 0.21 -9.13 -1.38
N PHE A 199 0.66 -8.53 -2.49
CA PHE A 199 2.08 -8.50 -2.80
C PHE A 199 2.86 -7.57 -1.86
N GLY A 200 2.27 -6.45 -1.44
CA GLY A 200 2.83 -5.53 -0.46
C GLY A 200 3.11 -6.18 0.89
N LEU A 201 2.23 -7.09 1.35
CA LEU A 201 2.48 -7.89 2.56
C LEU A 201 3.75 -8.74 2.42
N ILE A 202 3.97 -9.33 1.25
CA ILE A 202 5.13 -10.20 1.01
C ILE A 202 6.40 -9.38 0.86
N ILE A 203 6.36 -8.29 0.10
CA ILE A 203 7.50 -7.39 -0.08
C ILE A 203 7.90 -6.71 1.23
N ALA A 204 6.92 -6.38 2.09
CA ALA A 204 7.21 -5.84 3.41
C ALA A 204 8.11 -6.77 4.24
N MET A 205 7.93 -8.11 4.16
CA MET A 205 8.83 -9.04 4.84
C MET A 205 10.30 -8.88 4.39
N ALA A 206 10.50 -8.63 3.11
CA ALA A 206 11.83 -8.51 2.51
C ALA A 206 12.46 -7.13 2.74
N ALA A 207 11.63 -6.10 2.92
CA ALA A 207 12.07 -4.73 3.17
C ALA A 207 12.37 -4.45 4.65
N GLY A 208 11.86 -5.30 5.56
CA GLY A 208 12.12 -5.22 6.99
C GLY A 208 13.20 -6.19 7.46
N GLY A 209 13.43 -6.20 8.77
CA GLY A 209 14.51 -6.96 9.40
C GLY A 209 15.72 -6.09 9.76
N GLN A 210 16.66 -6.66 10.51
CA GLN A 210 17.89 -5.93 10.85
C GLN A 210 18.80 -5.88 9.62
N PHE A 211 19.22 -4.67 9.22
CA PHE A 211 20.18 -4.50 8.14
C PHE A 211 21.54 -5.11 8.51
N THR A 212 21.96 -6.16 7.80
CA THR A 212 23.25 -6.84 8.02
C THR A 212 24.31 -6.42 7.00
N GLY A 213 23.88 -6.06 5.78
CA GLY A 213 24.78 -5.60 4.73
C GLY A 213 24.16 -5.66 3.34
N TRP A 214 24.57 -4.73 2.48
CA TRP A 214 24.00 -4.54 1.15
C TRP A 214 23.92 -5.82 0.29
N ALA A 215 24.98 -6.61 0.22
CA ALA A 215 24.99 -7.79 -0.64
C ALA A 215 24.00 -8.85 -0.17
N GLU A 216 23.93 -9.11 1.14
CA GLU A 216 23.03 -10.09 1.75
C GLU A 216 21.57 -9.62 1.63
N ASP A 217 21.28 -8.40 2.08
CA ASP A 217 19.93 -7.87 2.13
C ASP A 217 19.34 -7.64 0.74
N LEU A 218 20.12 -7.16 -0.24
CA LEU A 218 19.65 -7.02 -1.64
C LEU A 218 19.36 -8.39 -2.28
N THR A 219 20.17 -9.40 -1.96
CA THR A 219 19.97 -10.77 -2.47
C THR A 219 18.71 -11.38 -1.86
N ALA A 220 18.53 -11.26 -0.54
CA ALA A 220 17.35 -11.71 0.17
C ALA A 220 16.08 -11.00 -0.34
N PHE A 221 16.17 -9.69 -0.57
CA PHE A 221 15.08 -8.92 -1.16
C PHE A 221 14.69 -9.44 -2.55
N GLY A 222 15.67 -9.63 -3.44
CA GLY A 222 15.42 -10.11 -4.81
C GLY A 222 14.78 -11.50 -4.85
N ILE A 223 15.27 -12.44 -4.02
CA ILE A 223 14.71 -13.79 -3.91
C ILE A 223 13.27 -13.72 -3.40
N THR A 224 13.03 -12.95 -2.34
CA THR A 224 11.71 -12.83 -1.72
C THR A 224 10.71 -12.15 -2.65
N ALA A 225 11.13 -11.13 -3.39
CA ALA A 225 10.29 -10.46 -4.39
C ALA A 225 9.88 -11.42 -5.52
N ALA A 226 10.82 -12.21 -6.04
CA ALA A 226 10.54 -13.20 -7.08
C ALA A 226 9.63 -14.34 -6.57
N ALA A 227 9.94 -14.89 -5.39
CA ALA A 227 9.13 -15.94 -4.76
C ALA A 227 7.73 -15.44 -4.41
N GLY A 228 7.63 -14.20 -3.90
CA GLY A 228 6.37 -13.55 -3.58
C GLY A 228 5.49 -13.31 -4.79
N LEU A 229 6.10 -12.96 -5.93
CA LEU A 229 5.36 -12.76 -7.17
C LEU A 229 4.82 -14.11 -7.68
N LEU A 230 5.64 -15.16 -7.64
CA LEU A 230 5.20 -16.51 -7.97
C LEU A 230 4.07 -16.97 -7.05
N PHE A 231 4.23 -16.77 -5.74
CA PHE A 231 3.19 -17.07 -4.75
C PHE A 231 1.90 -16.31 -5.05
N LEU A 232 1.96 -15.04 -5.43
CA LEU A 232 0.79 -14.25 -5.78
C LEU A 232 -0.03 -14.91 -6.89
N TYR A 233 0.63 -15.44 -7.94
CA TYR A 233 -0.03 -16.16 -9.02
C TYR A 233 -0.62 -17.50 -8.56
N ILE A 234 0.13 -18.27 -7.75
CA ILE A 234 -0.34 -19.55 -7.21
C ILE A 234 -1.55 -19.34 -6.29
N ALA A 235 -1.48 -18.37 -5.36
CA ALA A 235 -2.57 -18.00 -4.47
C ALA A 235 -3.79 -17.52 -5.27
N GLY A 236 -3.58 -16.71 -6.30
CA GLY A 236 -4.65 -16.27 -7.19
C GLY A 236 -5.35 -17.44 -7.89
N TRP A 237 -4.58 -18.41 -8.38
CA TRP A 237 -5.12 -19.64 -8.98
C TRP A 237 -5.87 -20.50 -7.94
N LEU A 238 -5.31 -20.68 -6.74
CA LEU A 238 -5.96 -21.41 -5.66
C LEU A 238 -7.28 -20.77 -5.23
N VAL A 239 -7.35 -19.44 -5.16
CA VAL A 239 -8.58 -18.73 -4.81
C VAL A 239 -9.64 -18.89 -5.90
N ASP A 240 -9.26 -18.76 -7.16
CA ASP A 240 -10.18 -18.98 -8.29
C ASP A 240 -10.74 -20.42 -8.27
N PHE A 241 -9.85 -21.40 -8.06
CA PHE A 241 -10.19 -22.82 -8.05
C PHE A 241 -10.97 -23.28 -6.80
N LEU A 242 -10.57 -22.83 -5.59
CA LEU A 242 -11.10 -23.35 -4.33
C LEU A 242 -12.20 -22.50 -3.72
N ILE A 243 -12.13 -21.17 -3.88
CA ILE A 243 -13.03 -20.23 -3.22
C ILE A 243 -14.10 -19.75 -4.18
N VAL A 244 -13.70 -19.16 -5.32
CA VAL A 244 -14.68 -18.55 -6.22
C VAL A 244 -15.43 -19.62 -7.00
N ARG A 245 -14.84 -20.67 -7.57
CA ARG A 245 -15.49 -21.86 -8.19
C ARG A 245 -16.53 -21.64 -9.33
N TRP A 246 -17.35 -20.59 -9.30
CA TRP A 246 -18.51 -20.33 -10.17
C TRP A 246 -18.25 -19.32 -11.28
N GLN A 247 -17.15 -18.56 -11.21
CA GLN A 247 -16.72 -17.63 -12.25
C GLN A 247 -15.19 -17.57 -12.30
N THR A 248 -14.62 -17.46 -13.50
CA THR A 248 -13.18 -17.20 -13.69
C THR A 248 -12.86 -15.72 -13.50
N LEU A 249 -11.59 -15.38 -13.28
CA LEU A 249 -11.13 -13.97 -13.20
C LEU A 249 -11.58 -13.13 -14.41
N GLU A 250 -11.52 -13.67 -15.62
CA GLU A 250 -11.97 -12.99 -16.84
C GLU A 250 -13.48 -12.74 -16.85
N GLN A 251 -14.26 -13.70 -16.36
CA GLN A 251 -15.71 -13.56 -16.21
C GLN A 251 -16.06 -12.51 -15.15
N MET A 252 -15.31 -12.44 -14.04
CA MET A 252 -15.53 -11.40 -13.01
C MET A 252 -15.38 -10.00 -13.59
N VAL A 253 -14.34 -9.81 -14.40
CA VAL A 253 -14.05 -8.52 -15.06
C VAL A 253 -15.10 -8.21 -16.13
N SER A 254 -15.35 -9.13 -17.07
CA SER A 254 -16.29 -8.89 -18.18
C SER A 254 -17.73 -8.69 -17.72
N THR A 255 -18.17 -9.37 -16.66
CA THR A 255 -19.51 -9.19 -16.06
C THR A 255 -19.57 -8.05 -15.04
N LYS A 256 -18.44 -7.36 -14.78
CA LYS A 256 -18.31 -6.31 -13.78
C LYS A 256 -18.77 -6.74 -12.37
N ASN A 257 -18.56 -8.01 -12.04
CA ASN A 257 -19.05 -8.60 -10.80
C ASN A 257 -18.14 -8.24 -9.61
N VAL A 258 -18.46 -7.14 -8.94
CA VAL A 258 -17.72 -6.63 -7.78
C VAL A 258 -17.75 -7.61 -6.60
N ALA A 259 -18.85 -8.36 -6.41
CA ALA A 259 -18.97 -9.31 -5.30
C ALA A 259 -17.97 -10.46 -5.45
N SER A 260 -17.89 -11.06 -6.64
CA SER A 260 -16.88 -12.09 -6.93
C SER A 260 -15.46 -11.53 -6.85
N ALA A 261 -15.24 -10.30 -7.34
CA ALA A 261 -13.93 -9.63 -7.25
C ALA A 261 -13.49 -9.39 -5.79
N LEU A 262 -14.42 -9.04 -4.89
CA LEU A 262 -14.14 -8.89 -3.47
C LEU A 262 -13.81 -10.23 -2.80
N ALA A 263 -14.56 -11.30 -3.11
CA ALA A 263 -14.27 -12.64 -2.61
C ALA A 263 -12.89 -13.14 -3.09
N TYR A 264 -12.58 -12.93 -4.37
CA TYR A 264 -11.28 -13.23 -4.95
C TYR A 264 -10.16 -12.44 -4.27
N GLY A 265 -10.31 -11.12 -4.22
CA GLY A 265 -9.31 -10.22 -3.66
C GLY A 265 -9.06 -10.47 -2.16
N GLY A 266 -10.14 -10.63 -1.39
CA GLY A 266 -10.06 -10.96 0.03
C GLY A 266 -9.41 -12.30 0.30
N GLY A 267 -9.73 -13.33 -0.49
CA GLY A 267 -9.05 -14.63 -0.41
C GLY A 267 -7.56 -14.53 -0.70
N GLN A 268 -7.17 -13.77 -1.72
CA GLN A 268 -5.77 -13.58 -2.11
C GLN A 268 -4.98 -12.81 -1.04
N VAL A 269 -5.55 -11.71 -0.50
CA VAL A 269 -4.95 -10.95 0.60
C VAL A 269 -4.85 -11.79 1.88
N GLY A 270 -5.89 -12.58 2.19
CA GLY A 270 -5.90 -13.47 3.36
C GLY A 270 -4.82 -14.54 3.30
N MET A 271 -4.61 -15.17 2.15
CA MET A 271 -3.51 -16.13 1.95
C MET A 271 -2.14 -15.46 2.09
N ALA A 272 -1.96 -14.28 1.48
CA ALA A 272 -0.71 -13.53 1.60
C ALA A 272 -0.44 -13.11 3.06
N TYR A 273 -1.45 -12.69 3.80
CA TYR A 273 -1.34 -12.37 5.21
C TYR A 273 -0.92 -13.59 6.04
N ALA A 274 -1.57 -14.74 5.83
CA ALA A 274 -1.22 -15.98 6.53
C ALA A 274 0.25 -16.37 6.31
N VAL A 275 0.74 -16.27 5.07
CA VAL A 275 2.16 -16.50 4.77
C VAL A 275 3.05 -15.43 5.39
N SER A 276 2.64 -14.16 5.37
CA SER A 276 3.45 -13.08 5.92
C SER A 276 3.72 -13.21 7.42
N VAL A 277 2.83 -13.88 8.16
CA VAL A 277 3.00 -14.11 9.60
C VAL A 277 3.89 -15.32 9.90
N LEU A 278 3.97 -16.30 9.00
CA LEU A 278 4.74 -17.55 9.22
C LEU A 278 6.26 -17.36 9.13
N VAL A 279 6.73 -16.22 8.65
CA VAL A 279 8.15 -15.94 8.40
C VAL A 279 8.78 -15.07 9.52
N PHE A 280 7.98 -14.65 10.51
CA PHE A 280 8.44 -14.00 11.76
C PHE A 280 8.53 -15.02 12.90
#